data_AF-A0A4Q3TE28-F1
#
_entry.id   AF-A0A4Q3TE28-F1
#
_cell.length_a   1.000
_cell.length_b   1.000
_cell.length_c   1.000
_cell.angle_alpha   90.00
_cell.angle_beta   90.00
_cell.angle_gamma   90.00
#
_symmetry.space_group_name_H-M   'P 1'
#
loop_
_entity.id
_entity.type
_entity.pdbx_description
1 polymer ?
#
loop_
_entity_poly.entity_id
_entity_poly.type
_entity_poly.pdbx_seq_one_letter_code
_entity_poly.pdbx_strand_id
1 'polypeptide(L)'
;MSAPIDRLRALMEVSGRRDKAAFLDAFDPAIEYHYHVGTRPLVGIEWVEKFITRYWANHSETEWVLSNWAQNENQVLTEGREDYVNADGVKVSHPYMGIIEFGPDGRITAWRDYFQMKDPAATA
;
A
#
# COMPACT_ATOMS: atom_id res chain seq x y z
N MET A 1 -2.28 -14.67 17.97
CA MET A 1 -2.22 -13.50 17.06
C MET A 1 -2.02 -14.03 15.65
N SER A 2 -2.65 -13.43 14.64
CA SER A 2 -2.44 -13.83 13.23
C SER A 2 -0.99 -13.57 12.79
N ALA A 3 -0.51 -14.20 11.72
CA ALA A 3 0.79 -13.87 11.19
C ALA A 3 0.75 -12.48 10.50
N PRO A 4 1.87 -11.73 10.46
CA PRO A 4 1.99 -10.50 9.67
C PRO A 4 1.47 -10.62 8.24
N ILE A 5 1.78 -11.72 7.53
CA ILE A 5 1.28 -11.94 6.16
C ILE A 5 -0.25 -12.06 6.10
N ASP A 6 -0.89 -12.66 7.10
CA ASP A 6 -2.35 -12.79 7.13
C ASP A 6 -3.02 -11.43 7.34
N ARG A 7 -2.40 -10.56 8.15
CA ARG A 7 -2.87 -9.17 8.32
C ARG A 7 -2.74 -8.36 7.05
N LEU A 8 -1.62 -8.51 6.34
CA LEU A 8 -1.44 -7.88 5.04
C LEU A 8 -2.51 -8.35 4.04
N ARG A 9 -2.77 -9.66 3.95
CA ARG A 9 -3.82 -10.19 3.06
C ARG A 9 -5.21 -9.66 3.41
N ALA A 10 -5.53 -9.58 4.69
CA ALA A 10 -6.78 -8.97 5.14
C ALA A 10 -6.88 -7.49 4.71
N LEU A 11 -5.78 -6.73 4.80
CA LEU A 11 -5.72 -5.36 4.30
C LEU A 11 -5.90 -5.29 2.78
N MET A 12 -5.29 -6.20 2.01
CA MET A 12 -5.48 -6.27 0.55
C MET A 12 -6.95 -6.48 0.18
N GLU A 13 -7.66 -7.37 0.88
CA GLU A 13 -9.10 -7.57 0.68
C GLU A 13 -9.93 -6.33 1.01
N VAL A 14 -9.61 -5.66 2.13
CA VAL A 14 -10.24 -4.40 2.53
C VAL A 14 -10.02 -3.31 1.48
N SER A 15 -8.79 -3.19 0.97
CA SER A 15 -8.42 -2.26 -0.09
C SER A 15 -9.16 -2.56 -1.40
N GLY A 16 -9.28 -3.82 -1.79
CA GLY A 16 -10.04 -4.25 -2.97
C GLY A 16 -11.54 -3.92 -2.88
N ARG A 17 -12.11 -3.94 -1.67
CA ARG A 17 -13.49 -3.47 -1.41
C ARG A 17 -13.60 -1.95 -1.29
N ARG A 18 -12.48 -1.22 -1.27
CA ARG A 18 -12.39 0.22 -1.02
C ARG A 18 -13.08 0.67 0.27
N ASP A 19 -13.03 -0.18 1.30
CA ASP A 19 -13.56 0.17 2.61
C ASP A 19 -12.56 1.07 3.34
N LYS A 20 -12.74 2.39 3.21
CA LYS A 20 -11.81 3.39 3.77
C LYS A 20 -11.68 3.25 5.29
N ALA A 21 -12.78 3.02 6.00
CA ALA A 21 -12.77 2.98 7.45
C ALA A 21 -11.98 1.75 7.95
N ALA A 22 -12.25 0.57 7.38
CA ALA A 22 -11.50 -0.63 7.71
C ALA A 22 -10.04 -0.55 7.26
N PHE A 23 -9.74 0.12 6.14
CA PHE A 23 -8.37 0.32 5.67
C PHE A 23 -7.58 1.14 6.70
N LEU A 24 -8.13 2.28 7.14
CA LEU A 24 -7.47 3.16 8.11
C LEU A 24 -7.33 2.50 9.49
N ASP A 25 -8.26 1.63 9.89
CA ASP A 25 -8.15 0.88 11.16
C ASP A 25 -7.00 -0.15 11.17
N ALA A 26 -6.43 -0.50 10.03
CA ALA A 26 -5.26 -1.38 9.99
C ALA A 26 -3.95 -0.68 10.42
N PHE A 27 -3.94 0.65 10.53
CA PHE A 27 -2.75 1.45 10.78
C PHE A 27 -2.67 1.96 12.22
N ASP A 28 -1.44 2.11 12.70
CA ASP A 28 -1.15 2.85 13.93
C ASP A 28 -1.42 4.35 13.72
N PRO A 29 -2.01 5.07 14.69
CA PRO A 29 -2.24 6.52 14.57
C PRO A 29 -0.98 7.34 14.25
N ALA A 30 0.20 6.85 14.65
CA ALA A 30 1.52 7.47 14.45
C ALA A 30 2.34 6.81 13.32
N ILE A 31 1.71 6.04 12.43
CA ILE A 31 2.31 5.43 11.23
C ILE A 31 3.31 6.36 10.50
N GLU A 32 4.47 5.81 10.13
CA GLU A 32 5.35 6.40 9.13
C GLU A 32 5.23 5.63 7.80
N TYR A 33 4.60 6.24 6.80
CA TYR A 33 4.37 5.63 5.49
C TYR A 33 5.14 6.35 4.38
N HIS A 34 6.12 5.66 3.80
CA HIS A 34 6.83 6.06 2.60
C HIS A 34 6.15 5.42 1.38
N TYR A 35 5.09 6.08 0.87
CA TYR A 35 4.38 5.64 -0.34
C TYR A 35 5.28 5.57 -1.58
N HIS A 36 6.48 6.15 -1.53
CA HIS A 36 7.58 5.89 -2.44
C HIS A 36 8.89 6.26 -1.73
N VAL A 37 9.83 5.33 -1.63
CA VAL A 37 11.11 5.60 -0.98
C VAL A 37 11.89 6.67 -1.73
N GLY A 38 12.31 7.70 -1.02
CA GLY A 38 12.97 8.90 -1.57
C GLY A 38 12.06 10.12 -1.67
N THR A 39 10.75 9.98 -1.43
CA THR A 39 9.86 11.14 -1.19
C THR A 39 9.74 11.44 0.31
N ARG A 40 9.15 12.59 0.65
CA ARG A 40 8.83 12.89 2.06
C ARG A 40 7.76 11.90 2.56
N PRO A 41 7.93 11.26 3.73
CA PRO A 41 6.95 10.32 4.26
C PRO A 41 5.65 11.01 4.68
N LEU A 42 4.59 10.20 4.72
CA LEU A 42 3.32 10.50 5.38
C LEU A 42 3.46 10.07 6.85
N VAL A 43 3.42 11.03 7.78
CA VAL A 43 3.59 10.76 9.22
C VAL A 43 2.28 11.02 9.94
N GLY A 44 1.63 9.95 10.40
CA GLY A 44 0.35 9.95 11.09
C GLY A 44 -0.85 9.62 10.20
N ILE A 45 -1.88 9.03 10.82
CA ILE A 45 -3.05 8.47 10.11
C ILE A 45 -3.82 9.47 9.25
N GLU A 46 -3.85 10.75 9.64
CA GLU A 46 -4.50 11.81 8.86
C GLU A 46 -3.87 11.99 7.47
N TRP A 47 -2.55 11.78 7.34
CA TRP A 47 -1.87 11.87 6.06
C TRP A 47 -2.14 10.65 5.19
N VAL A 48 -2.25 9.46 5.80
CA VAL A 48 -2.65 8.23 5.10
C VAL A 48 -4.08 8.36 4.59
N GLU A 49 -5.01 8.92 5.38
CA GLU A 49 -6.38 9.17 4.94
C GLU A 49 -6.43 10.11 3.73
N LYS A 50 -5.70 11.22 3.77
CA LYS A 50 -5.63 12.18 2.66
C LYS A 50 -5.06 11.52 1.40
N PHE A 51 -4.03 10.69 1.56
CA PHE A 51 -3.41 9.95 0.47
C PHE A 51 -4.39 8.97 -0.17
N ILE A 52 -4.98 8.05 0.61
CA ILE A 52 -5.85 7.00 0.07
C ILE A 52 -7.13 7.57 -0.54
N THR A 53 -7.68 8.64 0.05
CA THR A 53 -8.84 9.37 -0.50
C THR A 53 -8.53 9.92 -1.89
N ARG A 54 -7.36 10.55 -2.07
CA ARG A 54 -6.94 11.07 -3.38
C ARG A 54 -6.63 9.93 -4.36
N TYR A 55 -5.95 8.89 -3.88
CA TYR A 55 -5.56 7.75 -4.70
C TYR A 55 -6.78 7.05 -5.31
N TRP A 56 -7.80 6.71 -4.50
CA TRP A 56 -9.02 6.06 -4.99
C TRP A 56 -9.95 6.96 -5.81
N ALA A 57 -9.82 8.28 -5.70
CA ALA A 57 -10.56 9.22 -6.55
C ALA A 57 -10.00 9.28 -7.98
N ASN A 58 -8.69 9.04 -8.15
CA ASN A 58 -7.99 9.16 -9.43
C ASN A 58 -7.69 7.82 -10.10
N HIS A 59 -7.90 6.70 -9.41
CA HIS A 59 -7.65 5.37 -9.92
C HIS A 59 -8.91 4.50 -9.73
N SER A 60 -9.29 3.76 -10.77
CA SER A 60 -10.38 2.77 -10.76
C SER A 60 -9.86 1.37 -11.10
N GLU A 61 -10.70 0.34 -10.94
CA GLU A 61 -10.36 -1.05 -11.28
C GLU A 61 -9.03 -1.53 -10.64
N THR A 62 -8.77 -1.13 -9.40
CA THR A 62 -7.51 -1.43 -8.72
C THR A 62 -7.42 -2.90 -8.32
N GLU A 63 -6.34 -3.56 -8.70
CA GLU A 63 -5.99 -4.91 -8.28
C GLU A 63 -4.59 -4.91 -7.68
N TRP A 64 -4.50 -5.22 -6.39
CA TRP A 64 -3.22 -5.37 -5.69
C TRP A 64 -2.80 -6.84 -5.69
N VAL A 65 -1.75 -7.16 -6.45
CA VAL A 65 -1.27 -8.54 -6.63
C VAL A 65 0.07 -8.74 -5.91
N LEU A 66 0.12 -9.74 -5.03
CA LEU A 66 1.34 -10.16 -4.33
C LEU A 66 1.93 -11.41 -5.01
N SER A 67 3.10 -11.27 -5.63
CA SER A 67 3.77 -12.36 -6.36
C SER A 67 4.74 -13.13 -5.47
N ASN A 68 5.62 -12.41 -4.75
CA ASN A 68 6.58 -12.98 -3.81
C ASN A 68 6.49 -12.27 -2.47
N TRP A 69 6.77 -13.00 -1.40
CA TRP A 69 6.86 -12.42 -0.07
C TRP A 69 7.78 -13.23 0.84
N ALA A 70 8.32 -12.57 1.84
CA ALA A 70 9.04 -13.17 2.94
C ALA A 70 8.63 -12.49 4.24
N GLN A 71 8.53 -13.27 5.32
CA GLN A 71 8.26 -12.74 6.64
C GLN A 71 9.52 -12.85 7.49
N ASN A 72 9.85 -11.78 8.20
CA ASN A 72 10.88 -11.76 9.22
C ASN A 72 10.27 -11.17 10.49
N GLU A 73 10.06 -11.97 11.53
CA GLU A 73 9.43 -11.53 12.78
C GLU A 73 8.10 -10.78 12.56
N ASN A 74 8.09 -9.47 12.77
CA ASN A 74 6.92 -8.57 12.68
C ASN A 74 6.85 -7.80 11.35
N GLN A 75 7.68 -8.12 10.36
CA GLN A 75 7.69 -7.45 9.06
C GLN A 75 7.44 -8.43 7.90
N VAL A 76 6.80 -7.92 6.85
CA VAL A 76 6.58 -8.62 5.59
C VAL A 76 7.27 -7.85 4.47
N LEU A 77 8.20 -8.52 3.80
CA LEU A 77 8.79 -8.07 2.55
C LEU A 77 7.91 -8.60 1.42
N THR A 78 7.61 -7.76 0.46
CA THR A 78 6.64 -8.04 -0.61
C THR A 78 7.23 -7.64 -1.95
N GLU A 79 6.85 -8.37 -2.99
CA GLU A 79 7.07 -8.04 -4.39
C GLU A 79 5.80 -8.39 -5.16
N GLY A 80 5.40 -7.52 -6.07
CA GLY A 80 4.18 -7.70 -6.82
C GLY A 80 3.95 -6.62 -7.85
N ARG A 81 2.67 -6.42 -8.17
CA ARG A 81 2.22 -5.33 -9.02
C ARG A 81 0.90 -4.77 -8.51
N GLU A 82 0.66 -3.51 -8.83
CA GLU A 82 -0.66 -2.89 -8.70
C GLU A 82 -1.19 -2.58 -10.10
N ASP A 83 -2.30 -3.19 -10.46
CA ASP A 83 -3.00 -2.88 -11.70
C ASP A 83 -4.10 -1.85 -11.41
N TYR A 84 -4.27 -0.86 -12.28
CA TYR A 84 -5.33 0.13 -12.15
C TYR A 84 -5.65 0.81 -13.48
N VAL A 85 -6.80 1.44 -13.56
CA VAL A 85 -7.12 2.43 -14.61
C VAL A 85 -6.88 3.81 -14.04
N ASN A 86 -6.03 4.61 -14.71
CA ASN A 86 -5.70 5.97 -14.28
C ASN A 86 -6.80 6.99 -14.65
N ALA A 87 -6.61 8.25 -14.27
CA ALA A 87 -7.57 9.32 -14.53
C ALA A 87 -7.83 9.58 -16.02
N ASP A 88 -6.90 9.20 -16.91
CA ASP A 88 -7.03 9.31 -18.37
C ASP A 88 -7.69 8.06 -19.01
N GLY A 89 -8.11 7.09 -18.20
CA GLY A 89 -8.74 5.85 -18.66
C GLY A 89 -7.75 4.79 -19.17
N VAL A 90 -6.44 4.96 -18.93
CA VAL A 90 -5.39 4.04 -19.35
C VAL A 90 -5.18 2.95 -18.30
N LYS A 91 -5.11 1.70 -18.75
CA LYS A 91 -4.72 0.55 -17.91
C LYS A 91 -3.22 0.57 -17.67
N VAL A 92 -2.83 0.60 -16.40
CA VAL A 92 -1.44 0.61 -15.94
C VAL A 92 -1.22 -0.61 -15.05
N SER A 93 -0.05 -1.24 -15.18
CA SER A 93 0.44 -2.31 -14.32
C SER A 93 1.76 -1.85 -13.72
N HIS A 94 1.78 -1.54 -12.44
CA HIS A 94 2.95 -0.95 -11.78
C HIS A 94 3.66 -1.97 -10.87
N PRO A 95 4.87 -2.45 -11.22
CA PRO A 95 5.62 -3.38 -10.38
C PRO A 95 6.18 -2.67 -9.15
N TYR A 96 6.14 -3.33 -8.00
CA TYR A 96 6.63 -2.77 -6.75
C TYR A 96 7.32 -3.83 -5.88
N MET A 97 8.18 -3.35 -4.98
CA MET A 97 8.53 -4.06 -3.75
C MET A 97 8.13 -3.22 -2.55
N GLY A 98 7.75 -3.85 -1.45
CA GLY A 98 7.32 -3.15 -0.24
C GLY A 98 7.77 -3.84 1.04
N ILE A 99 7.98 -3.07 2.10
CA ILE A 99 8.22 -3.59 3.44
C ILE A 99 7.15 -3.02 4.37
N ILE A 100 6.41 -3.90 5.03
CA ILE A 100 5.33 -3.56 5.96
C ILE A 100 5.70 -4.09 7.34
N GLU A 101 5.75 -3.21 8.33
CA GLU A 101 6.08 -3.52 9.72
C GLU A 101 4.84 -3.41 10.60
N PHE A 102 4.68 -4.38 11.51
CA PHE A 102 3.54 -4.47 12.40
C PHE A 102 3.94 -4.29 13.86
N GLY A 103 3.13 -3.55 14.60
CA GLY A 103 3.24 -3.38 16.04
C GLY A 103 2.68 -4.57 16.85
N PRO A 104 2.85 -4.57 18.18
CA PRO A 104 2.37 -5.64 19.06
C PRO A 104 0.85 -5.84 19.05
N ASP A 105 0.09 -4.79 18.73
CA ASP A 105 -1.36 -4.81 18.58
C ASP A 105 -1.82 -5.29 17.19
N GLY A 106 -0.86 -5.57 16.29
CA GLY A 106 -1.10 -5.99 14.92
C GLY A 106 -1.37 -4.86 13.94
N ARG A 107 -1.28 -3.59 14.35
CA ARG A 107 -1.41 -2.44 13.43
C ARG A 107 -0.12 -2.22 12.64
N ILE A 108 -0.24 -1.64 11.47
CA ILE A 108 0.92 -1.25 10.65
C ILE A 108 1.54 0.00 11.25
N THR A 109 2.82 -0.08 11.62
CA THR A 109 3.58 1.01 12.24
C THR A 109 4.55 1.69 11.27
N ALA A 110 4.99 0.97 10.24
CA ALA A 110 5.77 1.51 9.14
C ALA A 110 5.46 0.78 7.84
N TRP A 111 5.45 1.51 6.72
CA TRP A 111 5.36 0.95 5.38
C TRP A 111 6.28 1.73 4.45
N ARG A 112 7.07 1.02 3.63
CA ARG A 112 7.91 1.60 2.59
C ARG A 112 7.69 0.89 1.26
N ASP A 113 7.36 1.63 0.22
CA ASP A 113 7.25 1.13 -1.14
C ASP A 113 8.40 1.57 -2.03
N TYR A 114 8.90 0.63 -2.83
CA TYR A 114 9.98 0.77 -3.78
C TYR A 114 9.43 0.45 -5.17
N PHE A 115 9.27 1.47 -5.99
CA PHE A 115 8.87 1.35 -7.39
C PHE A 115 9.42 2.54 -8.17
N GLN A 116 9.16 2.58 -9.47
CA GLN A 116 9.61 3.66 -10.32
C GLN A 116 8.50 4.70 -10.49
N MET A 117 8.67 5.91 -9.95
CA MET A 117 7.63 6.96 -9.97
C MET A 117 7.11 7.35 -11.36
N LYS A 118 7.95 7.26 -12.40
CA LYS A 118 7.51 7.52 -13.77
C LYS A 118 7.05 6.21 -14.39
N ASP A 119 5.80 6.18 -14.85
CA ASP A 119 5.35 5.09 -15.72
C ASP A 119 6.39 4.92 -16.86
N PRO A 120 7.07 3.77 -16.97
CA PRO A 120 8.05 3.54 -18.03
C PRO A 120 7.43 3.62 -19.43
N ALA A 121 6.11 3.46 -19.54
CA ALA A 121 5.34 3.56 -20.78
C ALA A 121 4.76 4.96 -21.03
N ALA A 122 4.81 5.88 -20.05
CA ALA A 122 4.41 7.26 -20.28
C ALA A 122 5.49 7.97 -21.11
N THR A 123 5.16 8.26 -22.38
CA THR A 123 5.98 9.17 -23.21
C THR A 123 6.06 10.54 -22.53
N ALA A 124 7.27 11.09 -22.50
CA ALA A 124 7.59 12.40 -21.91
C ALA A 124 6.82 13.56 -22.54
#